data_AF-A0A6J4RK89-F1
#
_entry.id   AF-A0A6J4RK89-F1
#
_cell.length_a   1.000
_cell.length_b   1.000
_cell.length_c   1.000
_cell.angle_alpha   90.00
_cell.angle_beta   90.00
_cell.angle_gamma   90.00
#
_symmetry.space_group_name_H-M   'P 1'
#
loop_
_entity.id
_entity.type
_entity.pdbx_description
1 polymer ?
#
loop_
_entity_poly.entity_id
_entity_poly.type
_entity_poly.pdbx_seq_one_letter_code
_entity_poly.pdbx_strand_id
1 'polypeptide(L)'
;PRPDKDVPECVSQSLDRLQDCAFPRREALAGPRVNVRAAEEVGGASLIDPTPMVCPEETCPAVIGDVLVYRNGAHLTRTYVDSLTPWLEEQLPEPAG
;
A
#
# COMPACT_ATOMS: atom_id res chain seq x y z
N PRO A 1 1.32 -0.17 -4.72
CA PRO A 1 0.19 -0.40 -5.66
C PRO A 1 -0.27 0.92 -6.29
N ARG A 2 -0.55 0.93 -7.59
CA ARG A 2 -1.14 2.09 -8.29
C ARG A 2 -2.63 1.82 -8.56
N PRO A 3 -3.56 2.53 -7.92
CA PRO A 3 -4.97 2.47 -8.26
C PRO A 3 -5.24 2.81 -9.73
N ASP A 4 -6.22 2.16 -10.34
CA ASP A 4 -6.70 2.38 -11.71
C ASP A 4 -7.85 3.40 -11.80
N LYS A 5 -8.34 3.87 -10.64
CA LYS A 5 -9.46 4.80 -10.48
C LYS A 5 -9.21 5.81 -9.36
N ASP A 6 -10.06 6.83 -9.30
CA ASP A 6 -10.13 7.72 -8.14
C ASP A 6 -10.83 6.99 -6.99
N VAL A 7 -10.03 6.47 -6.05
CA VAL A 7 -10.52 5.65 -4.94
C VAL A 7 -11.42 6.46 -3.99
N PRO A 8 -11.02 7.66 -3.51
CA PRO A 8 -11.90 8.50 -2.69
C PRO A 8 -13.25 8.78 -3.35
N GLU A 9 -13.26 9.16 -4.63
CA GLU A 9 -14.51 9.44 -5.35
C GLU A 9 -15.40 8.19 -5.42
N CYS A 10 -14.84 7.04 -5.81
CA CYS A 10 -15.58 5.78 -5.86
C CYS A 10 -16.23 5.42 -4.51
N VAL A 11 -15.45 5.51 -3.42
CA VAL A 11 -15.93 5.19 -2.07
C VAL A 11 -17.05 6.13 -1.66
N SER A 12 -16.93 7.43 -1.95
CA SER A 12 -17.97 8.42 -1.61
C SER A 12 -19.32 8.12 -2.27
N GLN A 13 -19.31 7.46 -3.43
CA GLN A 13 -20.50 7.07 -4.18
C GLN A 13 -20.99 5.64 -3.86
N SER A 14 -20.17 4.83 -3.17
CA SER A 14 -20.37 3.38 -3.03
C SER A 14 -20.13 2.87 -1.61
N LEU A 15 -20.59 3.61 -0.60
CA LEU A 15 -20.38 3.30 0.83
C LEU A 15 -20.86 1.89 1.22
N ASP A 16 -21.95 1.40 0.62
CA ASP A 16 -22.50 0.05 0.89
C ASP A 16 -21.87 -1.06 0.02
N ARG A 17 -20.95 -0.71 -0.89
CA ARG A 17 -20.32 -1.63 -1.85
C ARG A 17 -18.85 -1.31 -2.09
N LEU A 18 -18.07 -1.26 -1.01
CA LEU A 18 -16.65 -0.88 -1.06
C LEU A 18 -15.79 -1.80 -1.93
N GLN A 19 -16.22 -3.05 -2.14
CA GLN A 19 -15.55 -3.99 -3.05
C GLN A 19 -15.55 -3.52 -4.51
N ASP A 20 -16.52 -2.70 -4.93
CA ASP A 20 -16.59 -2.15 -6.29
C ASP A 20 -15.44 -1.14 -6.53
N CYS A 21 -14.90 -0.59 -5.43
CA CYS A 21 -13.76 0.33 -5.43
C CYS A 21 -12.41 -0.37 -5.28
N ALA A 22 -12.39 -1.69 -5.08
CA ALA A 22 -11.16 -2.46 -5.17
C ALA A 22 -10.63 -2.49 -6.61
N PHE A 23 -9.34 -2.78 -6.76
CA PHE A 23 -8.67 -2.86 -8.04
C PHE A 23 -7.68 -4.02 -8.06
N PRO A 24 -7.42 -4.65 -9.22
CA PRO A 24 -6.68 -5.91 -9.24
C PRO A 24 -5.19 -5.71 -8.94
N ARG A 25 -4.65 -6.58 -8.08
CA ARG A 25 -3.28 -6.51 -7.54
C ARG A 25 -2.23 -6.56 -8.65
N ARG A 26 -2.44 -7.45 -9.63
CA ARG A 26 -1.49 -7.72 -10.71
C ARG A 26 -1.19 -6.44 -11.49
N GLU A 27 -2.21 -5.70 -11.88
CA GLU A 27 -2.10 -4.43 -12.61
C GLU A 27 -1.47 -3.35 -11.71
N ALA A 28 -1.90 -3.29 -10.44
CA ALA A 28 -1.41 -2.29 -9.49
C ALA A 28 0.08 -2.42 -9.15
N LEU A 29 0.66 -3.61 -9.34
CA LEU A 29 2.07 -3.93 -9.05
C LEU A 29 2.90 -4.20 -10.31
N ALA A 30 2.35 -3.96 -11.51
CA ALA A 30 3.04 -4.19 -12.79
C ALA A 30 4.20 -3.22 -13.07
N GLY A 31 4.39 -2.20 -12.23
CA GLY A 31 5.48 -1.22 -12.36
C GLY A 31 6.87 -1.83 -12.15
N PRO A 32 7.93 -1.19 -12.68
CA PRO A 32 9.29 -1.68 -12.53
C PRO A 32 9.72 -1.65 -11.05
N ARG A 33 10.36 -2.73 -10.58
CA ARG A 33 10.90 -2.84 -9.22
C ARG A 33 12.28 -2.19 -9.08
N VAL A 34 12.38 -0.89 -9.41
CA VAL A 34 13.65 -0.15 -9.44
C VAL A 34 14.35 -0.13 -8.07
N ASN A 35 13.59 -0.08 -6.97
CA ASN A 35 14.14 -0.11 -5.62
C ASN A 35 14.79 -1.45 -5.27
N VAL A 36 14.20 -2.57 -5.74
CA VAL A 36 14.77 -3.92 -5.56
C VAL A 36 16.12 -4.02 -6.25
N ARG A 37 16.15 -3.64 -7.53
CA ARG A 37 17.39 -3.63 -8.30
C ARG A 37 18.46 -2.73 -7.67
N ALA A 38 18.09 -1.54 -7.21
CA ALA A 38 19.03 -0.62 -6.57
C ALA A 38 19.60 -1.18 -5.26
N ALA A 39 18.76 -1.84 -4.43
CA ALA A 39 19.22 -2.45 -3.19
C ALA A 39 20.20 -3.62 -3.45
N GLU A 40 19.94 -4.42 -4.49
CA GLU A 40 20.84 -5.48 -4.94
C GLU A 40 22.18 -4.94 -5.45
N GLU A 41 22.17 -3.84 -6.23
CA GLU A 41 23.39 -3.25 -6.82
C GLU A 41 24.29 -2.57 -5.78
N VAL A 42 23.72 -1.89 -4.78
CA VAL A 42 24.52 -1.19 -3.75
C VAL A 42 25.09 -2.15 -2.71
N GLY A 43 24.34 -3.20 -2.35
CA GLY A 43 24.68 -4.09 -1.25
C GLY A 43 24.53 -3.41 0.13
N GLY A 44 24.16 -4.19 1.16
CA GLY A 44 23.98 -3.65 2.52
C GLY A 44 22.70 -2.84 2.74
N ALA A 45 21.83 -2.72 1.72
CA ALA A 45 20.49 -2.17 1.86
C ALA A 45 19.46 -3.29 2.04
N SER A 46 18.57 -3.14 3.02
CA SER A 46 17.41 -4.01 3.22
C SER A 46 16.13 -3.30 2.78
N LEU A 47 15.19 -4.05 2.22
CA LEU A 47 13.89 -3.53 1.79
C LEU A 47 12.80 -4.06 2.69
N ILE A 48 11.94 -3.14 3.15
CA ILE A 48 10.68 -3.44 3.80
C ILE A 48 9.59 -3.36 2.73
N ASP A 49 8.83 -4.44 2.54
CA ASP A 49 7.72 -4.49 1.59
C ASP A 49 6.37 -4.28 2.31
N PRO A 50 5.77 -3.08 2.24
CA PRO A 50 4.46 -2.82 2.85
C PRO A 50 3.30 -3.35 2.01
N THR A 51 3.56 -3.97 0.85
CA THR A 51 2.51 -4.43 -0.06
C THR A 51 1.46 -5.33 0.60
N PRO A 52 1.81 -6.31 1.47
CA PRO A 52 0.82 -7.14 2.15
C PRO A 52 -0.13 -6.35 3.05
N MET A 53 0.30 -5.21 3.58
CA MET A 53 -0.56 -4.36 4.41
C MET A 53 -1.58 -3.61 3.56
N VAL A 54 -1.13 -2.98 2.48
CA VAL A 54 -1.99 -2.10 1.64
C VAL A 54 -2.80 -2.85 0.58
N CYS A 55 -2.40 -4.08 0.26
CA CYS A 55 -3.03 -4.93 -0.75
C CYS A 55 -2.80 -6.40 -0.33
N PRO A 56 -3.64 -6.96 0.56
CA PRO A 56 -3.40 -8.29 1.13
C PRO A 56 -3.78 -9.46 0.21
N GLU A 57 -4.70 -9.23 -0.74
CA GLU A 57 -5.31 -10.28 -1.57
C GLU A 57 -5.08 -10.05 -3.07
N GLU A 58 -5.76 -10.81 -3.92
CA GLU A 58 -5.73 -10.67 -5.39
C GLU A 58 -6.31 -9.32 -5.88
N THR A 59 -7.08 -8.65 -5.02
CA THR A 59 -7.51 -7.26 -5.21
C THR A 59 -6.98 -6.40 -4.08
N CYS A 60 -6.71 -5.13 -4.38
CA CYS A 60 -6.34 -4.13 -3.40
C CYS A 60 -7.60 -3.40 -2.94
N PRO A 61 -8.03 -3.56 -1.69
CA PRO A 61 -9.25 -2.95 -1.18
C PRO A 61 -9.08 -1.44 -0.99
N ALA A 62 -10.17 -0.70 -1.19
CA ALA A 62 -10.19 0.76 -0.96
C ALA A 62 -10.17 1.13 0.53
N VAL A 63 -10.74 0.28 1.39
CA VAL A 63 -10.90 0.48 2.83
C VAL A 63 -10.47 -0.79 3.56
N ILE A 64 -9.67 -0.63 4.62
CA ILE A 64 -9.27 -1.72 5.52
C ILE A 64 -9.51 -1.23 6.96
N GLY A 65 -10.27 -2.00 7.74
CA GLY A 65 -10.56 -1.66 9.14
C GLY A 65 -11.19 -0.27 9.30
N ASP A 66 -12.18 0.05 8.47
CA ASP A 66 -12.87 1.36 8.41
C ASP A 66 -11.98 2.56 8.05
N VAL A 67 -10.76 2.34 7.56
CA VAL A 67 -9.85 3.39 7.13
C VAL A 67 -9.65 3.35 5.61
N LEU A 68 -9.89 4.47 4.93
CA LEU A 68 -9.59 4.65 3.51
C LEU A 68 -8.08 4.51 3.26
N VAL A 69 -7.69 3.57 2.40
CA VAL A 69 -6.27 3.20 2.19
C VAL A 69 -5.57 4.21 1.28
N TYR A 70 -6.18 4.56 0.14
CA TYR A 70 -5.55 5.34 -0.91
C TYR A 70 -6.11 6.77 -0.98
N ARG A 71 -5.20 7.75 -1.00
CA ARG A 71 -5.53 9.17 -1.18
C ARG A 71 -5.71 9.53 -2.66
N ASN A 72 -4.91 8.90 -3.53
CA ASN A 72 -4.93 9.08 -4.98
C ASN A 72 -4.14 7.95 -5.66
N GLY A 73 -3.87 8.08 -6.95
CA GLY A 73 -3.14 7.08 -7.75
C GLY A 73 -1.69 6.78 -7.33
N ALA A 74 -1.13 7.41 -6.30
CA ALA A 74 0.24 7.14 -5.85
C ALA A 74 0.47 7.20 -4.34
N HIS A 75 -0.52 7.58 -3.54
CA HIS A 75 -0.34 7.87 -2.11
C HIS A 75 -1.35 7.12 -1.25
N LEU A 76 -0.88 6.67 -0.09
CA LEU A 76 -1.73 6.23 1.02
C LEU A 76 -2.33 7.44 1.75
N THR A 77 -3.43 7.24 2.46
CA THR A 77 -3.93 8.27 3.38
C THR A 77 -3.05 8.34 4.63
N ARG A 78 -3.02 9.51 5.27
CA ARG A 78 -2.30 9.69 6.53
C ARG A 78 -2.82 8.74 7.60
N THR A 79 -4.13 8.67 7.79
CA THR A 79 -4.75 7.83 8.82
C THR A 79 -4.40 6.36 8.64
N TYR A 80 -4.34 5.87 7.40
CA TYR A 80 -3.93 4.51 7.13
C TYR A 80 -2.45 4.29 7.46
N VAL A 81 -1.57 5.22 7.08
CA VAL A 81 -0.13 5.15 7.44
C VAL A 81 0.08 5.19 8.95
N ASP A 82 -0.63 6.05 9.68
CA ASP A 82 -0.57 6.13 11.15
C ASP A 82 -0.98 4.78 11.79
N SER A 83 -1.92 4.03 11.18
CA SER A 83 -2.31 2.69 11.65
C SER A 83 -1.24 1.62 11.41
N LEU A 84 -0.31 1.85 10.48
CA LEU A 84 0.77 0.92 10.14
C LEU A 84 2.05 1.18 10.95
N THR A 85 2.11 2.24 11.75
CA THR A 85 3.30 2.59 12.53
C THR A 85 3.82 1.43 13.39
N PRO A 86 2.99 0.71 14.18
CA PRO A 86 3.48 -0.41 14.98
C PRO A 86 4.06 -1.54 14.12
N TRP A 87 3.39 -1.87 13.01
CA TRP A 87 3.90 -2.87 12.06
C TRP A 87 5.25 -2.45 11.48
N LEU A 88 5.40 -1.17 11.09
CA LEU A 88 6.65 -0.66 10.54
C LEU A 88 7.78 -0.70 11.58
N GLU A 89 7.50 -0.34 12.83
CA GLU A 89 8.46 -0.41 13.94
C GLU A 89 9.02 -1.83 14.11
N GLU A 90 8.18 -2.86 14.00
CA GLU A 90 8.61 -4.27 14.06
C GLU A 90 9.49 -4.70 12.87
N GLN A 91 9.40 -4.01 11.72
CA GLN A 91 10.22 -4.30 10.55
C GLN A 91 11.57 -3.58 10.57
N LEU A 92 11.70 -2.52 11.36
CA LEU A 92 12.93 -1.74 11.44
C LEU A 92 14.00 -2.52 12.21
N PRO A 93 15.28 -2.45 11.78
CA PRO A 93 16.35 -3.00 12.59
C PRO A 93 16.45 -2.24 13.90
N GLU A 94 16.90 -2.92 14.96
CA GLU A 94 17.25 -2.28 16.22
C GLU A 94 18.16 -1.07 15.94
N PRO A 95 17.93 0.08 16.61
CA PRO A 95 18.78 1.23 16.42
C PRO A 95 20.22 0.83 16.73
N ALA A 96 21.13 1.08 15.78
CA ALA A 96 22.55 0.89 16.02
C ALA A 96 22.95 1.76 17.22
N GLY A 97 23.36 1.10 18.31
CA GLY A 97 23.95 1.77 19.48
C GLY A 97 25.30 2.41 19.18
#